data_AF-A0A151UIS9-F1
#
_entry.id   AF-A0A151UIS9-F1
#
_cell.length_a   1.000
_cell.length_b   1.000
_cell.length_c   1.000
_cell.angle_alpha   90.00
_cell.angle_beta   90.00
_cell.angle_gamma   90.00
#
_symmetry.space_group_name_H-M   'P 1'
#
loop_
_entity.id
_entity.type
_entity.pdbx_description
1 polymer ?
#
loop_
_entity_poly.entity_id
_entity_poly.type
_entity_poly.pdbx_seq_one_letter_code
_entity_poly.pdbx_strand_id
1 'polypeptide(L)'
;VVMTEPNLRFISFSTGRRGCPGIMLGTTITVMLLARLLHGFTWTAPPNVSIINLAESKADMFLAQPLVAVARPRLPAELYHTK
;
A
#
# COMPACT_ATOMS: atom_id res chain seq x y z
N VAL A 1 5.54 -11.38 -8.56
CA VAL A 1 5.42 -9.96 -9.00
C VAL A 1 6.64 -9.24 -8.47
N VAL A 2 7.46 -8.61 -9.32
CA VAL A 2 8.57 -7.73 -8.92
C VAL A 2 8.15 -6.30 -9.29
N MET A 3 8.31 -5.32 -8.40
CA MET A 3 7.90 -3.93 -8.65
C MET A 3 8.91 -3.20 -9.57
N THR A 4 9.10 -3.73 -10.77
CA THR A 4 10.01 -3.20 -11.80
C THR A 4 9.28 -3.15 -13.13
N GLU A 5 9.44 -2.06 -13.89
CA GLU A 5 8.84 -1.95 -15.21
C GLU A 5 9.83 -2.45 -16.29
N PRO A 6 9.45 -3.45 -17.11
CA PRO A 6 10.37 -4.05 -18.09
C PRO A 6 10.88 -3.08 -19.15
N ASN A 7 10.09 -2.07 -19.51
CA ASN A 7 10.39 -1.11 -20.58
C ASN A 7 10.95 0.22 -20.05
N LEU A 8 11.21 0.33 -18.74
CA LEU A 8 11.72 1.53 -18.07
C LEU A 8 10.95 2.83 -18.40
N ARG A 9 9.65 2.73 -18.68
CA ARG A 9 8.79 3.91 -18.89
C ARG A 9 8.70 4.79 -17.65
N PHE A 10 8.94 4.20 -16.48
CA PHE A 10 9.19 4.88 -15.22
C PHE A 10 10.21 4.06 -14.41
N ILE A 11 10.95 4.73 -13.52
CA ILE A 11 12.03 4.12 -12.74
C ILE A 11 11.65 4.12 -11.26
N SER A 12 11.28 2.94 -10.74
CA SER A 12 10.87 2.77 -9.34
C SER A 12 12.06 2.55 -8.40
N PHE A 13 13.02 1.70 -8.79
CA PHE A 13 14.11 1.24 -7.91
C PHE A 13 15.51 1.41 -8.52
N SER A 14 15.64 2.30 -9.53
CA SER A 14 16.87 2.42 -10.34
C SER A 14 17.22 1.10 -11.07
N THR A 15 18.32 1.09 -11.82
CA THR A 15 18.82 -0.09 -12.56
C THR A 15 20.35 -0.10 -12.63
N GLY A 16 20.94 -1.23 -13.03
CA GLY A 16 22.39 -1.42 -13.14
C GLY A 16 23.11 -1.41 -11.79
N ARG A 17 24.36 -0.92 -11.76
CA ARG A 17 25.23 -0.96 -10.56
C ARG A 17 24.72 -0.14 -9.37
N ARG A 18 23.81 0.81 -9.61
CA ARG A 18 23.18 1.64 -8.57
C ARG A 18 21.69 1.33 -8.39
N GLY A 19 21.25 0.17 -8.87
CA GLY A 19 19.91 -0.34 -8.59
C GLY A 19 19.76 -0.60 -7.08
N CYS A 20 18.54 -0.44 -6.57
CA CYS A 20 18.24 -0.74 -5.18
C CYS A 20 18.53 -2.23 -4.90
N PRO A 21 19.40 -2.57 -3.94
CA PRO A 21 19.69 -3.97 -3.62
C PRO A 21 18.48 -4.67 -2.96
N GLY A 22 17.51 -3.91 -2.45
CA GLY A 22 16.34 -4.40 -1.72
C GLY A 22 15.10 -4.67 -2.57
N ILE A 23 15.17 -4.67 -3.91
CA ILE A 23 13.99 -4.76 -4.79
C ILE A 23 13.11 -5.98 -4.48
N MET A 24 13.73 -7.17 -4.34
CA MET A 24 12.98 -8.40 -4.09
C MET A 24 12.32 -8.39 -2.70
N LEU A 25 13.06 -7.94 -1.68
CA LEU A 25 12.56 -7.88 -0.32
C LEU A 25 11.41 -6.87 -0.21
N GLY A 26 11.64 -5.64 -0.68
CA GLY A 26 10.64 -4.57 -0.68
C GLY A 26 9.40 -4.97 -1.46
N THR A 27 9.56 -5.57 -2.64
CA THR A 27 8.41 -6.08 -3.40
C THR A 27 7.62 -7.13 -2.62
N THR A 28 8.30 -8.11 -2.05
CA THR A 28 7.64 -9.21 -1.33
C THR A 28 6.84 -8.67 -0.14
N ILE A 29 7.45 -7.79 0.65
CA ILE A 29 6.80 -7.19 1.82
C ILE A 29 5.60 -6.34 1.41
N THR A 30 5.77 -5.42 0.46
CA THR A 30 4.70 -4.50 0.04
C THR A 30 3.53 -5.27 -0.58
N VAL A 31 3.80 -6.23 -1.47
CA VAL A 31 2.74 -7.02 -2.12
C VAL A 31 2.01 -7.89 -1.10
N MET A 32 2.72 -8.56 -0.21
CA MET A 32 2.07 -9.41 0.81
C MET A 32 1.28 -8.59 1.83
N LEU A 33 1.81 -7.44 2.26
CA LEU A 33 1.09 -6.52 3.14
C LEU A 33 -0.21 -6.06 2.50
N LEU A 34 -0.13 -5.53 1.27
CA LEU A 34 -1.30 -5.05 0.55
C LEU A 34 -2.31 -6.18 0.30
N ALA A 35 -1.85 -7.36 -0.13
CA ALA A 35 -2.72 -8.51 -0.36
C ALA A 35 -3.47 -8.92 0.93
N ARG A 36 -2.79 -8.94 2.08
CA ARG A 36 -3.41 -9.25 3.38
C ARG A 36 -4.44 -8.19 3.79
N LEU A 37 -4.13 -6.91 3.60
CA LEU A 37 -5.07 -5.81 3.90
C LEU A 37 -6.33 -5.87 3.03
N LEU A 38 -6.17 -6.14 1.73
CA LEU A 38 -7.30 -6.25 0.80
C LEU A 38 -8.12 -7.52 1.02
N HIS A 39 -7.46 -8.62 1.34
CA HIS A 39 -8.12 -9.90 1.55
C HIS A 39 -8.87 -9.96 2.90
N GLY A 40 -8.25 -9.46 3.97
CA GLY A 40 -8.80 -9.56 5.32
C GLY A 40 -9.90 -8.56 5.66
N PHE A 41 -9.94 -7.42 4.98
CA PHE A 41 -10.79 -6.29 5.37
C PHE A 41 -11.65 -5.75 4.22
N THR A 42 -12.84 -5.26 4.54
CA THR A 42 -13.56 -4.27 3.74
C THR A 42 -13.19 -2.88 4.23
N TRP A 43 -13.00 -1.96 3.29
CA TRP A 43 -12.53 -0.61 3.57
C TRP A 43 -13.62 0.39 3.25
N THR A 44 -13.88 1.31 4.17
CA THR A 44 -14.84 2.41 3.98
C THR A 44 -14.20 3.74 4.35
N ALA A 45 -14.62 4.82 3.71
CA ALA A 45 -14.25 6.16 4.15
C ALA A 45 -14.81 6.45 5.55
N PRO A 46 -14.17 7.32 6.34
CA PRO A 46 -14.73 7.82 7.58
C PRO A 46 -16.13 8.46 7.36
N PRO A 47 -17.03 8.46 8.36
CA PRO A 47 -18.42 8.86 8.20
C PRO A 47 -18.65 10.29 7.68
N ASN A 48 -17.64 11.17 7.84
CA ASN A 48 -17.71 12.57 7.40
C ASN A 48 -16.85 12.87 6.15
N VAL A 49 -16.36 11.84 5.46
CA VAL A 49 -15.51 11.97 4.28
C VAL A 49 -16.23 11.37 3.08
N SER A 50 -16.74 12.23 2.20
CA SER A 50 -17.41 11.83 0.97
C SER A 50 -16.43 11.51 -0.17
N ILE A 51 -15.27 12.19 -0.20
CA ILE A 51 -14.23 12.02 -1.21
C ILE A 51 -12.87 12.01 -0.52
N ILE A 52 -12.04 11.02 -0.87
CA ILE A 52 -10.66 10.93 -0.39
C ILE A 52 -9.77 11.78 -1.30
N ASN A 53 -9.09 12.77 -0.73
CA ASN A 53 -8.12 13.59 -1.44
C ASN A 53 -6.74 12.90 -1.47
N LEU A 54 -6.20 12.71 -2.67
CA LEU A 54 -4.88 12.10 -2.89
C LEU A 54 -3.86 13.11 -3.44
N ALA A 55 -4.09 14.41 -3.26
CA ALA A 55 -3.14 15.44 -3.65
C ALA A 55 -1.79 15.25 -2.94
N GLU A 56 -0.70 15.45 -3.66
CA GLU A 56 0.65 15.38 -3.13
C GLU A 56 1.00 16.64 -2.32
N SER A 57 1.81 16.45 -1.29
CA SER A 57 2.42 17.55 -0.54
C SER A 57 3.40 18.32 -1.44
N LYS A 58 3.50 19.63 -1.20
CA LYS A 58 4.45 20.49 -1.94
C LYS A 58 5.89 20.39 -1.42
N ALA A 59 6.06 19.94 -0.18
CA ALA A 59 7.34 20.03 0.52
C ALA A 59 8.06 18.68 0.64
N ASP A 60 7.33 17.58 0.53
CA ASP A 60 7.84 16.23 0.77
C ASP A 60 7.12 15.19 -0.11
N MET A 61 7.52 13.93 0.03
CA MET A 61 6.99 12.80 -0.75
C MET A 61 5.71 12.19 -0.14
N PHE A 62 5.00 12.91 0.73
CA PHE A 62 3.77 12.44 1.35
C PHE A 62 2.52 13.03 0.66
N LEU A 63 1.35 12.52 1.04
CA LEU A 63 0.08 13.13 0.67
C LEU A 63 -0.10 14.46 1.44
N ALA A 64 -0.70 15.45 0.79
CA ALA A 64 -1.03 16.74 1.38
C ALA A 64 -1.99 16.61 2.58
N GLN A 65 -2.81 15.55 2.59
CA GLN A 65 -3.69 15.19 3.68
C GLN A 65 -3.48 13.71 4.01
N PRO A 66 -3.46 13.32 5.31
CA PRO A 66 -3.34 11.91 5.68
C PRO A 66 -4.46 11.07 5.08
N LEU A 67 -4.10 9.93 4.47
CA LEU A 67 -5.08 8.95 4.00
C LEU A 67 -5.64 8.18 5.20
N VAL A 68 -6.93 8.37 5.48
CA VAL A 68 -7.64 7.66 6.55
C VAL A 68 -8.73 6.78 5.95
N ALA A 69 -8.73 5.49 6.31
CA ALA A 69 -9.74 4.54 5.94
C ALA A 69 -10.11 3.65 7.14
N VAL A 70 -11.39 3.28 7.24
CA VAL A 70 -11.90 2.41 8.29
C VAL A 70 -11.87 0.97 7.78
N ALA A 71 -11.10 0.13 8.46
CA ALA A 71 -11.01 -1.31 8.16
C ALA A 71 -12.09 -2.07 8.93
N ARG A 72 -12.88 -2.88 8.24
CA ARG A 72 -13.85 -3.82 8.82
C ARG A 72 -13.43 -5.25 8.49
N PRO A 73 -13.20 -6.13 9.48
CA PRO A 73 -12.86 -7.53 9.20
C PRO A 73 -13.95 -8.19 8.34
N ARG A 74 -13.54 -8.99 7.34
CA ARG A 74 -14.48 -9.73 6.48
C ARG A 74 -15.02 -11.00 7.13
N LEU A 75 -14.22 -11.61 7.97
CA LEU A 75 -14.58 -12.84 8.66
C LEU A 75 -15.25 -12.52 10.01
N PRO A 76 -16.09 -13.42 10.53
CA PRO A 76 -16.64 -13.30 11.88
C PRO A 76 -15.52 -13.18 12.93
N ALA A 77 -15.79 -12.41 14.00
CA ALA A 77 -14.84 -12.17 15.08
C ALA A 77 -14.29 -13.48 15.70
N GLU A 78 -15.12 -14.52 15.72
CA GLU A 78 -14.79 -15.83 16.28
C GLU A 78 -13.57 -16.48 15.61
N LEU A 79 -13.34 -16.22 14.32
CA LEU A 79 -12.22 -16.79 13.57
C LEU A 79 -10.88 -16.08 13.82
N TYR A 80 -10.91 -14.92 14.49
CA TYR A 80 -9.70 -14.17 14.85
C TYR A 80 -9.23 -14.44 16.29
N HIS A 81 -9.93 -15.28 17.04
CA HIS A 81 -9.46 -15.71 18.35
C HIS A 81 -8.22 -16.60 18.19
N THR A 82 -7.06 -16.03 18.46
CA THR A 82 -5.89 -16.80 18.86
C THR A 82 -6.00 -17.06 20.35
N LYS A 83 -5.97 -18.34 20.75
CA LYS A 83 -5.82 -18.74 22.16
C LYS A 83 -4.65 -18.03 22.83
#